data_AF-A0A7G5ZDL5-F1
#
_entry.id   AF-A0A7G5ZDL5-F1
#
_cell.length_a   1.000
_cell.length_b   1.000
_cell.length_c   1.000
_cell.angle_alpha   90.00
_cell.angle_beta   90.00
_cell.angle_gamma   90.00
#
_symmetry.space_group_name_H-M   'P 1'
#
loop_
_entity.id
_entity.type
_entity.pdbx_description
1 polymer ?
#
loop_
_entity_poly.entity_id
_entity_poly.type
_entity_poly.pdbx_seq_one_letter_code
_entity_poly.pdbx_strand_id
1 'polypeptide(L)'
;MAWIAQLLFPRRRRNRRELAARAMEVVARVLFDVGVDRFRKGSLLVDAEFRVRFVSGDVPGPVLAAVQVASLAQARALPLELDRSPLGAALLKRRVALVVQEWLGCVLAQSAELRALPARRQPVLLRKAAASK
;
A
#
# COMPACT_ATOMS: atom_id res chain seq x y z
N MET A 1 -14.43 12.74 15.94
CA MET A 1 -13.57 12.49 14.77
C MET A 1 -12.86 11.16 14.98
N ALA A 2 -13.28 10.08 14.32
CA ALA A 2 -12.83 8.72 14.63
C ALA A 2 -11.41 8.44 14.10
N TRP A 3 -10.45 8.29 15.01
CA TRP A 3 -9.08 7.87 14.72
C TRP A 3 -9.06 6.36 14.53
N ILE A 4 -9.04 5.88 13.28
CA ILE A 4 -9.00 4.45 12.98
C ILE A 4 -7.57 3.92 13.23
N ALA A 5 -7.45 3.23 14.38
CA ALA A 5 -6.48 2.20 14.74
C ALA A 5 -5.01 2.43 14.31
N GLN A 6 -4.25 3.08 15.20
CA GLN A 6 -2.80 2.86 15.27
C GLN A 6 -2.55 1.39 15.66
N LEU A 7 -2.40 0.52 14.66
CA LEU A 7 -1.89 -0.83 14.88
C LEU A 7 -0.42 -0.73 15.33
N LEU A 8 -0.24 -0.79 16.65
CA LEU A 8 1.03 -0.93 17.35
C LEU A 8 1.69 -2.25 16.94
N PHE A 9 2.55 -2.21 15.92
CA PHE A 9 3.46 -3.30 15.62
C PHE A 9 4.92 -2.83 15.76
N PRO A 10 5.79 -3.69 16.33
CA PRO A 10 7.14 -3.31 16.73
C PRO A 10 7.97 -2.90 15.51
N ARG A 11 9.05 -2.13 15.74
CA ARG A 11 10.10 -1.65 14.80
C ARG A 11 10.81 -2.79 14.03
N ARG A 12 10.08 -3.71 13.41
CA ARG A 12 10.58 -4.79 12.54
C ARG A 12 11.03 -4.17 11.23
N ARG A 13 12.18 -4.64 10.72
CA ARG A 13 12.73 -4.26 9.42
C ARG A 13 11.67 -4.43 8.33
N ARG A 14 11.17 -3.32 7.81
CA ARG A 14 10.16 -3.30 6.76
C ARG A 14 10.74 -3.79 5.44
N ASN A 15 9.89 -4.37 4.62
CA ASN A 15 10.25 -4.82 3.28
C ASN A 15 9.15 -4.42 2.28
N ARG A 16 9.46 -4.47 0.99
CA ARG A 16 8.52 -4.07 -0.07
C ARG A 16 7.24 -4.91 -0.07
N ARG A 17 7.33 -6.20 0.31
CA ARG A 17 6.16 -7.09 0.42
C ARG A 17 5.22 -6.69 1.55
N GLU A 18 5.73 -6.26 2.69
CA GLU A 18 4.93 -5.73 3.80
C GLU A 18 4.27 -4.40 3.42
N LEU A 19 4.98 -3.53 2.72
CA LEU A 19 4.42 -2.27 2.20
C LEU A 19 3.25 -2.54 1.24
N ALA A 20 3.43 -3.48 0.31
CA ALA A 20 2.37 -3.90 -0.61
C ALA A 20 1.18 -4.55 0.13
N ALA A 21 1.44 -5.41 1.11
CA ALA A 21 0.39 -6.02 1.92
C ALA A 21 -0.44 -4.95 2.64
N ARG A 22 0.23 -3.96 3.24
CA ARG A 22 -0.47 -2.87 3.93
C ARG A 22 -1.25 -1.98 2.96
N ALA A 23 -0.71 -1.72 1.77
CA ALA A 23 -1.43 -1.00 0.74
C ALA A 23 -2.68 -1.76 0.27
N MET A 24 -2.62 -3.09 0.13
CA MET A 24 -3.81 -3.89 -0.19
C MET A 24 -4.91 -3.73 0.87
N GLU A 25 -4.54 -3.79 2.16
CA GLU A 25 -5.49 -3.60 3.27
C GLU A 25 -6.12 -2.20 3.23
N VAL A 26 -5.31 -1.14 3.06
CA VAL A 26 -5.78 0.24 2.98
C VAL A 26 -6.72 0.44 1.79
N VAL A 27 -6.33 -0.01 0.60
CA VAL A 27 -7.15 0.12 -0.61
C VAL A 27 -8.46 -0.63 -0.46
N ALA A 28 -8.43 -1.89 -0.01
CA ALA A 28 -9.65 -2.67 0.18
C ALA A 28 -10.60 -2.00 1.18
N ARG A 29 -10.05 -1.47 2.29
CA ARG A 29 -10.84 -0.77 3.30
C ARG A 29 -11.46 0.52 2.77
N VAL A 30 -10.70 1.34 2.04
CA VAL A 30 -11.20 2.60 1.47
C VAL A 30 -12.26 2.35 0.41
N LEU A 31 -12.06 1.34 -0.45
CA LEU A 31 -13.05 0.97 -1.45
C LEU A 31 -14.37 0.51 -0.80
N PHE A 32 -14.30 -0.19 0.33
CA PHE A 32 -15.48 -0.61 1.09
C PHE A 32 -16.17 0.54 1.84
N ASP A 33 -15.40 1.38 2.55
CA ASP A 33 -15.94 2.44 3.41
C ASP A 33 -16.38 3.69 2.64
N VAL A 34 -15.67 4.04 1.57
CA VAL A 34 -15.75 5.35 0.91
C VAL A 34 -16.19 5.24 -0.55
N GLY A 35 -16.01 4.07 -1.17
CA GLY A 35 -16.39 3.80 -2.55
C GLY A 35 -15.34 4.19 -3.60
N VAL A 36 -15.53 3.69 -4.81
CA VAL A 36 -14.54 3.78 -5.92
C VAL A 36 -14.37 5.22 -6.43
N ASP A 37 -15.45 5.99 -6.54
CA ASP A 37 -15.40 7.37 -7.03
C ASP A 37 -14.53 8.28 -6.14
N ARG A 38 -14.77 8.23 -4.82
CA ARG A 38 -13.97 8.99 -3.86
C ARG A 38 -12.54 8.46 -3.74
N PHE A 39 -12.34 7.14 -3.84
CA PHE A 39 -11.00 6.56 -3.89
C PHE A 39 -10.17 7.14 -5.04
N ARG A 40 -10.74 7.26 -6.25
CA ARG A 40 -10.03 7.82 -7.41
C ARG A 40 -9.60 9.27 -7.25
N LYS A 41 -10.37 10.05 -6.50
CA LYS A 41 -10.11 11.47 -6.24
C LYS A 41 -9.03 11.68 -5.17
N GLY A 42 -8.67 10.65 -4.41
CA GLY A 42 -7.65 10.74 -3.37
C GLY A 42 -6.24 10.37 -3.82
N SER A 43 -5.36 10.32 -2.83
CA SER A 43 -3.95 9.93 -2.96
C SER A 43 -3.62 8.77 -2.01
N LEU A 44 -2.77 7.86 -2.47
CA LEU A 44 -2.10 6.87 -1.64
C LEU A 44 -0.67 7.31 -1.38
N LEU A 45 -0.30 7.40 -0.12
CA LEU A 45 1.00 7.91 0.31
C LEU A 45 1.71 6.96 1.26
N VAL A 46 3.01 7.16 1.37
CA VAL A 46 3.88 6.56 2.39
C VAL A 46 4.49 7.68 3.22
N ASP A 47 4.22 7.71 4.51
CA ASP A 47 4.81 8.70 5.43
C ASP A 47 6.28 8.39 5.77
N ALA A 48 6.94 9.31 6.46
CA ALA A 48 8.33 9.14 6.93
C ALA A 48 8.51 7.91 7.83
N GLU A 49 7.46 7.51 8.56
CA GLU A 49 7.42 6.26 9.32
C GLU A 49 7.05 5.06 8.45
N PHE A 50 7.14 5.11 7.12
CA PHE A 50 6.85 4.06 6.15
C PHE A 50 5.41 3.51 6.17
N ARG A 51 4.44 4.23 6.75
CA ARG A 51 3.05 3.79 6.87
C ARG A 51 2.30 4.17 5.59
N VAL A 52 1.52 3.23 5.07
CA VAL A 52 0.64 3.48 3.93
C VAL A 52 -0.63 4.17 4.43
N ARG A 53 -1.00 5.28 3.78
CA ARG A 53 -2.24 6.01 4.09
C ARG A 53 -2.96 6.38 2.80
N PHE A 54 -4.28 6.52 2.92
CA PHE A 54 -5.11 7.15 1.91
C PHE A 54 -5.59 8.50 2.43
N VAL A 55 -5.56 9.52 1.58
CA VAL A 55 -6.08 10.85 1.89
C VAL A 55 -6.93 11.34 0.73
N SER A 56 -8.10 11.92 1.04
CA SER A 56 -9.03 12.47 0.05
C SER A 56 -8.91 13.99 -0.09
N GLY A 57 -7.73 14.55 0.19
CA GLY A 57 -7.45 15.98 0.24
C GLY A 57 -5.96 16.23 0.41
N ASP A 58 -5.59 17.31 1.09
CA ASP A 58 -4.19 17.70 1.26
C ASP A 58 -3.35 16.62 1.97
N VAL A 59 -2.10 16.51 1.53
CA VAL A 59 -1.13 15.55 2.06
C VAL A 59 -0.67 16.03 3.45
N PRO A 60 -0.92 15.27 4.53
CA PRO A 60 -0.54 15.68 5.86
C PRO A 60 0.94 15.39 6.14
N GLY A 61 1.73 16.45 6.33
CA GLY A 61 3.09 16.37 6.87
C GLY A 61 4.13 15.76 5.92
N PRO A 62 5.31 15.38 6.44
CA PRO A 62 6.39 14.84 5.62
C PRO A 62 6.04 13.44 5.09
N VAL A 63 6.12 13.29 3.77
CA VAL A 63 5.89 12.02 3.07
C VAL A 63 7.12 11.60 2.28
N LEU A 64 7.34 10.29 2.21
CA LEU A 64 8.38 9.70 1.35
C LEU A 64 7.92 9.62 -0.11
N ALA A 65 6.63 9.36 -0.31
CA ALA A 65 6.03 9.30 -1.64
C ALA A 65 4.52 9.52 -1.53
N ALA A 66 3.95 10.16 -2.55
CA ALA A 66 2.51 10.32 -2.68
C ALA A 66 2.12 10.13 -4.16
N VAL A 67 1.09 9.32 -4.38
CA VAL A 67 0.61 9.01 -5.73
C VAL A 67 -0.88 9.28 -5.78
N GLN A 68 -1.28 10.20 -6.65
CA GLN A 68 -2.67 10.46 -6.95
C GLN A 68 -3.29 9.19 -7.54
N VAL A 69 -4.39 8.70 -6.96
CA VAL A 69 -5.00 7.44 -7.41
C VAL A 69 -5.45 7.54 -8.87
N ALA A 70 -5.93 8.72 -9.30
CA ALA A 70 -6.31 8.98 -10.67
C ALA A 70 -5.16 8.81 -11.69
N SER A 71 -3.88 8.87 -11.29
CA SER A 71 -2.75 8.63 -12.21
C SER A 71 -2.53 7.15 -12.50
N LEU A 72 -3.00 6.25 -11.62
CA LEU A 72 -2.89 4.80 -11.75
C LEU A 72 -3.91 4.26 -12.76
N ALA A 73 -3.42 3.67 -13.85
CA ALA A 73 -4.25 3.09 -14.89
C ALA A 73 -5.16 1.98 -14.34
N GLN A 74 -4.66 1.14 -13.43
CA GLN A 74 -5.44 0.07 -12.82
C GLN A 74 -6.55 0.60 -11.91
N ALA A 75 -6.35 1.76 -11.27
CA ALA A 75 -7.38 2.37 -10.43
C ALA A 75 -8.51 3.00 -11.26
N ARG A 76 -8.16 3.60 -12.41
CA ARG A 76 -9.13 4.09 -13.40
C ARG A 76 -9.96 2.96 -14.04
N ALA A 77 -9.43 1.74 -14.07
CA ALA A 77 -10.13 0.56 -14.59
C ALA A 77 -11.05 -0.14 -13.57
N LEU A 78 -11.11 0.30 -12.31
CA LEU A 78 -12.05 -0.27 -11.33
C LEU A 78 -13.51 -0.08 -11.78
N PRO A 79 -14.42 -1.02 -11.50
CA PRO A 79 -15.85 -0.77 -11.70
C PRO A 79 -16.32 0.28 -10.69
N LEU A 80 -17.25 1.17 -11.08
CA LEU A 80 -17.80 2.19 -10.16
C LEU A 80 -18.63 1.54 -9.04
N GLU A 81 -19.33 0.46 -9.37
CA GLU A 81 -20.08 -0.35 -8.43
C GLU A 81 -19.32 -1.64 -8.11
N LEU A 82 -19.23 -1.96 -6.83
CA LEU A 82 -18.58 -3.18 -6.36
C LEU A 82 -19.63 -4.27 -6.23
N ASP A 83 -19.46 -5.37 -6.97
CA ASP A 83 -20.21 -6.60 -6.74
C ASP A 83 -19.82 -7.20 -5.37
N ARG A 84 -20.82 -7.32 -4.49
CA ARG A 84 -20.66 -7.84 -3.13
C ARG A 84 -20.82 -9.35 -3.04
N SER A 85 -21.09 -10.03 -4.16
CA SER A 85 -21.08 -11.49 -4.21
C SER A 85 -19.68 -12.03 -3.86
N PRO A 86 -19.55 -13.31 -3.45
CA PRO A 86 -18.24 -13.93 -3.23
C PRO A 86 -17.32 -13.86 -4.48
N LEU A 87 -17.91 -13.99 -5.67
CA LEU A 87 -17.19 -13.86 -6.94
C LEU A 87 -16.70 -12.41 -7.15
N GLY A 88 -17.56 -11.44 -6.87
CA GLY A 88 -17.24 -10.02 -6.88
C GLY A 88 -16.11 -9.67 -5.91
N ALA A 89 -16.14 -10.22 -4.70
CA ALA A 89 -15.08 -10.04 -3.70
C ALA A 89 -13.73 -10.62 -4.15
N ALA A 90 -13.72 -11.80 -4.77
CA ALA A 90 -12.51 -12.41 -5.32
C ALA A 90 -11.94 -11.59 -6.50
N LEU A 91 -12.80 -11.13 -7.40
CA LEU A 91 -12.41 -10.26 -8.51
C LEU A 91 -11.85 -8.92 -7.99
N LEU A 92 -12.51 -8.32 -7.00
CA LEU A 92 -12.08 -7.09 -6.36
C LEU A 92 -10.70 -7.26 -5.74
N LYS A 93 -10.45 -8.35 -5.00
CA LYS A 93 -9.12 -8.63 -4.43
C LYS A 93 -8.04 -8.68 -5.51
N ARG A 94 -8.31 -9.31 -6.66
CA ARG A 94 -7.38 -9.35 -7.80
C ARG A 94 -7.14 -7.96 -8.38
N ARG A 95 -8.18 -7.14 -8.53
CA ARG A 95 -8.06 -5.76 -9.03
C ARG A 95 -7.27 -4.88 -8.06
N VAL A 96 -7.52 -4.98 -6.76
CA VAL A 96 -6.76 -4.29 -5.71
C VAL A 96 -5.27 -4.66 -5.77
N ALA A 97 -4.95 -5.95 -5.97
CA ALA A 97 -3.56 -6.37 -6.11
C ALA A 97 -2.86 -5.71 -7.30
N LEU A 98 -3.54 -5.55 -8.44
CA LEU A 98 -2.99 -4.85 -9.62
C LEU A 98 -2.77 -3.35 -9.34
N VAL A 99 -3.74 -2.68 -8.70
CA VAL A 99 -3.60 -1.28 -8.27
C VAL A 99 -2.39 -1.10 -7.35
N VAL A 100 -2.24 -1.99 -6.37
CA VAL A 100 -1.12 -1.95 -5.43
C VAL A 100 0.22 -2.22 -6.11
N GLN A 101 0.27 -3.13 -7.08
CA GLN A 101 1.49 -3.40 -7.83
C GLN A 101 1.93 -2.18 -8.64
N GLU A 102 1.01 -1.52 -9.33
CA GLU A 102 1.28 -0.28 -10.07
C GLU A 102 1.73 0.83 -9.11
N TRP A 103 0.98 1.05 -8.03
CA TRP A 103 1.33 2.01 -6.99
C TRP A 103 2.72 1.77 -6.39
N LEU A 104 3.05 0.51 -6.10
CA LEU A 104 4.36 0.15 -5.57
C LEU A 104 5.49 0.54 -6.53
N GLY A 105 5.29 0.37 -7.83
CA GLY A 105 6.24 0.83 -8.85
C GLY A 105 6.44 2.36 -8.79
N CYS A 106 5.34 3.11 -8.72
CA CYS A 106 5.38 4.57 -8.63
C CYS A 106 6.11 5.07 -7.37
N VAL A 107 5.81 4.53 -6.17
CA VAL A 107 6.44 5.02 -4.94
C VAL A 107 7.94 4.67 -4.85
N LEU A 108 8.35 3.53 -5.40
CA LEU A 108 9.78 3.16 -5.48
C LEU A 108 10.56 4.03 -6.48
N ALA A 109 9.88 4.60 -7.47
CA ALA A 109 10.48 5.58 -8.38
C ALA A 109 10.68 6.94 -7.70
N GLN A 110 9.79 7.33 -6.78
CA GLN A 110 9.83 8.64 -6.11
C GLN A 110 10.82 8.76 -4.94
N SER A 111 11.09 7.68 -4.18
CA SER A 111 11.97 7.75 -3.00
C SER A 111 13.10 6.72 -3.02
N ALA A 112 14.32 7.19 -2.71
CA ALA A 112 15.51 6.36 -2.57
C ALA A 112 15.42 5.44 -1.34
N GLU A 113 14.83 5.93 -0.25
CA GLU A 113 14.61 5.20 1.00
C GLU A 113 13.67 4.00 0.78
N LEU A 114 12.57 4.22 0.03
CA LEU A 114 11.65 3.13 -0.34
C LEU A 114 12.34 2.11 -1.25
N ARG A 115 13.18 2.59 -2.18
CA ARG A 115 13.97 1.72 -3.06
C ARG A 115 15.02 0.91 -2.29
N ALA A 116 15.59 1.44 -1.21
CA ALA A 116 16.53 0.71 -0.37
C ALA A 116 15.89 -0.45 0.41
N LEU A 117 14.55 -0.50 0.52
CA LEU A 117 13.87 -1.61 1.19
C LEU A 117 14.13 -2.95 0.48
N PRO A 118 14.43 -4.04 1.23
CA PRO A 118 14.57 -5.36 0.64
C PRO A 118 13.24 -5.84 0.05
N ALA A 119 13.30 -6.59 -1.04
CA ALA A 119 12.10 -7.10 -1.71
C ALA A 119 11.31 -8.08 -0.83
N ARG A 120 12.00 -8.90 -0.05
CA ARG A 120 11.43 -9.86 0.90
C ARG A 120 12.22 -9.82 2.20
N ARG A 121 11.59 -10.23 3.30
CA ARG A 121 12.29 -10.45 4.56
C ARG A 121 13.39 -11.49 4.35
N GLN A 122 14.65 -11.09 4.50
CA GLN A 122 15.75 -12.05 4.58
C GLN A 122 15.63 -12.75 5.95
N PRO A 123 15.45 -14.08 5.99
CA PRO A 123 15.52 -14.80 7.26
C PRO A 123 16.94 -14.62 7.82
N VAL A 124 17.03 -14.36 9.13
CA VAL A 124 18.29 -14.12 9.87
C VAL A 124 19.24 -15.34 9.85
N LEU A 125 18.82 -16.46 9.25
CA LEU A 125 19.55 -17.72 9.21
C LEU A 125 20.82 -17.72 8.33
N LEU A 126 21.01 -16.76 7.43
CA LEU A 126 22.22 -16.72 6.58
C LEU A 126 23.46 -16.12 7.27
N ARG A 127 23.36 -15.60 8.50
CA ARG A 127 24.53 -15.05 9.20
C ARG A 127 25.32 -16.07 10.01
N LYS A 128 24.75 -17.24 10.35
CA LYS A 128 25.49 -18.28 11.08
C LYS A 128 26.31 -19.21 10.16
N ALA A 129 25.97 -19.33 8.89
CA ALA A 129 26.71 -20.20 7.95
C ALA A 129 28.06 -19.61 7.50
N ALA A 130 28.32 -18.31 7.74
CA ALA A 130 29.59 -17.66 7.38
C ALA A 130 30.57 -17.55 8.57
N ALA A 131 30.18 -17.98 9.77
CA ALA A 131 30.99 -17.88 10.99
C ALA A 131 31.54 -19.23 11.49
N SER A 132 31.28 -20.33 10.77
CA SER A 132 32.01 -21.59 10.95
C SER A 132 32.95 -21.77 9.76
N LYS A 133 34.14 -21.19 9.89
CA LYS A 133 35.34 -21.63 9.19
C LYS A 133 36.41 -21.86 10.23
#